data_AF-A0A0C4G399-F1
#
_entry.id   AF-A0A0C4G399-F1
#
_cell.length_a   1.000
_cell.length_b   1.000
_cell.length_c   1.000
_cell.angle_alpha   90.00
_cell.angle_beta   90.00
_cell.angle_gamma   90.00
#
_symmetry.space_group_name_H-M   'P 1'
#
loop_
_entity.id
_entity.type
_entity.pdbx_description
1 polymer ?
#
loop_
_entity_poly.entity_id
_entity_poly.type
_entity_poly.pdbx_seq_one_letter_code
_entity_poly.pdbx_strand_id
1 'polypeptide(L)' 'DCTVQDLNRTELFLVEGDSAGGSAKQARDREFQAVMPLRGKILNTWEVSADQVLASQEVHDISVALGIDPDS' A
#
# COMPACT_ATOMS: atom_id res chain seq x y z
N ASP A 1 -3.91 -2.63 10.92
CA ASP A 1 -2.82 -1.71 10.62
C ASP A 1 -1.79 -1.72 11.76
N CYS A 2 -0.81 -0.81 11.77
CA CYS A 2 -0.07 -0.45 12.98
C CYS A 2 -1.02 0.17 14.05
N THR A 3 -0.59 0.24 15.30
CA THR A 3 -1.48 0.69 16.40
C THR A 3 -1.49 2.20 16.62
N VAL A 4 -0.43 2.90 16.21
CA VAL A 4 -0.33 4.37 16.28
C VAL A 4 -0.96 5.00 15.05
N GLN A 5 -1.64 6.14 15.24
CA GLN A 5 -2.29 6.90 14.15
C GLN A 5 -1.58 8.23 13.82
N ASP A 6 -0.46 8.52 14.48
CA ASP A 6 0.35 9.72 14.20
C ASP A 6 1.16 9.54 12.92
N LEU A 7 0.76 10.24 11.86
CA LEU A 7 1.38 10.19 10.53
C LEU A 7 2.88 10.56 10.54
N ASN A 8 3.34 11.33 11.53
CA ASN A 8 4.77 11.69 11.64
C ASN A 8 5.64 10.56 12.21
N ARG A 9 5.01 9.52 12.76
CA ARG A 9 5.69 8.37 13.38
C ARG A 9 5.48 7.09 12.60
N THR A 10 4.42 6.99 11.81
CA THR A 10 4.06 5.77 11.11
C THR A 10 4.82 5.61 9.80
N GLU A 11 5.15 4.36 9.46
CA GLU A 11 5.82 3.98 8.22
C GLU A 11 4.99 2.90 7.50
N LEU A 12 4.90 2.98 6.17
CA LEU A 12 4.26 1.97 5.33
C LEU A 12 5.30 1.23 4.49
N PHE A 13 5.37 -0.09 4.66
CA PHE A 13 6.21 -0.97 3.85
C PHE A 13 5.39 -1.65 2.76
N LEU A 14 5.71 -1.37 1.49
CA LEU A 14 5.19 -2.10 0.34
C LEU A 14 6.09 -3.30 0.05
N VAL A 15 5.51 -4.49 -0.06
CA VAL A 15 6.26 -5.73 -0.29
C VAL A 15 5.67 -6.55 -1.42
N GLU A 16 6.53 -7.28 -2.15
CA GLU A 16 6.07 -8.13 -3.25
C GLU A 16 5.51 -9.45 -2.72
N GLY A 17 4.21 -9.62 -2.83
CA GLY A 17 3.48 -10.86 -2.54
C GLY A 17 3.22 -11.14 -1.07
N ASP A 18 2.28 -12.05 -0.82
CA ASP A 18 1.88 -12.45 0.54
C ASP A 18 2.99 -13.19 1.30
N SER A 19 3.92 -13.83 0.58
CA SER A 19 5.07 -14.51 1.18
C SER A 19 6.01 -13.52 1.87
N ALA A 20 6.41 -12.46 1.17
CA ALA A 20 7.20 -11.38 1.78
C ALA A 20 6.38 -10.63 2.85
N GLY A 21 5.08 -10.43 2.61
CA GLY A 21 4.14 -9.85 3.58
C GLY A 21 4.09 -10.59 4.91
N GLY A 22 4.07 -11.92 4.89
CA GLY A 22 4.08 -12.75 6.09
C GLY A 22 5.35 -12.54 6.92
N SER A 23 6.52 -12.60 6.27
CA SER A 23 7.82 -12.39 6.92
C SER A 23 7.96 -10.97 7.48
N ALA A 24 7.62 -9.95 6.68
CA ALA A 24 7.67 -8.55 7.11
C ALA A 24 6.71 -8.28 8.27
N LYS A 25 5.50 -8.85 8.25
CA LYS A 25 4.53 -8.70 9.33
C LYS A 25 4.99 -9.31 10.65
N GLN A 26 5.78 -10.39 10.60
CA GLN A 26 6.35 -11.02 11.80
C GLN A 26 7.52 -10.20 12.38
N ALA A 27 8.30 -9.54 11.53
CA ALA A 27 9.51 -8.82 11.92
C ALA A 27 9.26 -7.34 12.30
N ARG A 28 8.18 -6.74 11.81
CA ARG A 28 7.90 -5.30 12.00
C ARG A 28 7.63 -4.93 13.46
N ASP A 29 7.90 -3.68 13.80
CA ASP A 29 7.30 -3.08 14.97
C ASP A 29 5.82 -2.74 14.69
N ARG A 30 4.92 -3.53 15.27
CA ARG A 30 3.46 -3.31 15.09
C ARG A 30 2.96 -1.97 15.63
N GLU A 31 3.75 -1.28 16.46
CA GLU A 31 3.34 0.01 17.01
C GLU A 31 3.22 1.06 15.91
N PHE A 32 4.24 1.16 15.04
CA PHE A 32 4.36 2.24 14.05
C PHE A 32 4.59 1.76 12.61
N GLN A 33 4.79 0.47 12.36
CA GLN A 33 5.06 -0.04 11.02
C GLN A 33 3.87 -0.82 10.44
N ALA A 34 3.38 -0.35 9.30
CA ALA A 34 2.39 -1.00 8.47
C ALA A 34 3.07 -1.80 7.35
N VAL A 35 2.45 -2.89 6.90
CA VAL A 35 2.95 -3.74 5.83
C VAL A 35 1.80 -4.03 4.89
N MET A 36 1.98 -3.69 3.61
CA MET A 36 1.02 -3.91 2.55
C MET A 36 1.66 -4.78 1.45
N PRO A 37 1.20 -6.03 1.29
CA PRO A 37 1.64 -6.88 0.20
C PRO A 37 0.96 -6.48 -1.11
N LEU A 38 1.75 -6.33 -2.16
CA LEU A 38 1.31 -6.11 -3.54
C LEU A 38 1.32 -7.43 -4.31
N ARG A 39 0.28 -7.70 -5.09
CA ARG A 39 0.15 -8.96 -5.84
C ARG A 39 0.42 -8.72 -7.31
N GLY A 40 1.36 -9.48 -7.87
CA GLY A 40 1.69 -9.39 -9.28
C GLY A 40 2.39 -8.08 -9.65
N LYS A 41 2.29 -7.70 -10.93
CA LYS A 41 2.89 -6.48 -11.46
C LYS A 41 1.90 -5.33 -11.33
N ILE A 42 2.35 -4.22 -10.75
CA ILE A 42 1.58 -2.98 -10.70
C ILE A 42 1.36 -2.46 -12.13
N LEU A 43 0.18 -1.88 -12.36
CA LEU A 43 -0.12 -1.17 -13.61
C LEU A 43 0.90 -0.06 -13.86
N ASN A 44 1.49 -0.04 -15.05
CA ASN A 44 2.28 1.11 -15.49
C ASN A 44 1.33 2.27 -15.81
N THR A 45 1.39 3.34 -15.02
CA THR A 45 0.47 4.47 -15.12
C THR A 45 0.86 5.54 -16.14
N TRP A 46 2.03 5.44 -16.79
CA TRP A 46 2.56 6.51 -17.67
C TRP A 46 1.80 6.67 -19.00
N GLU A 47 1.31 5.57 -19.58
CA GLU A 47 0.67 5.57 -20.92
C GLU A 47 -0.81 5.15 -20.87
N VAL A 48 -1.44 5.20 -19.70
CA VAL A 48 -2.84 4.80 -19.49
C VAL A 48 -3.69 6.00 -19.09
N SER A 49 -4.96 5.95 -19.50
CA SER A 49 -5.93 6.99 -19.15
C SER A 49 -6.22 7.01 -17.64
N ALA A 50 -6.63 8.17 -17.11
CA ALA A 50 -6.97 8.32 -15.70
C ALA A 50 -8.04 7.31 -15.25
N ASP A 51 -9.08 7.09 -16.07
CA ASP A 51 -10.13 6.10 -15.79
C ASP A 51 -9.57 4.68 -15.61
N GLN A 52 -8.56 4.30 -16.39
CA GLN A 52 -7.90 2.99 -16.27
C GLN A 52 -7.02 2.90 -15.02
N VAL A 53 -6.38 4.01 -14.63
CA VAL A 53 -5.60 4.08 -13.39
C VAL A 53 -6.52 3.95 -12.18
N LEU A 54 -7.64 4.68 -12.15
CA LEU A 54 -8.64 4.62 -11.08
C LEU A 54 -9.35 3.25 -11.00
N ALA A 55 -9.46 2.55 -12.13
CA ALA A 55 -10.00 1.19 -12.17
C ALA A 55 -9.02 0.10 -11.68
N SER A 56 -7.74 0.42 -11.46
CA SER A 56 -6.76 -0.54 -10.95
C SER A 56 -6.95 -0.78 -9.45
N GLN A 57 -7.14 -2.05 -9.08
CA GLN A 57 -7.27 -2.44 -7.68
C GLN A 57 -6.00 -2.13 -6.88
N GLU A 58 -4.81 -2.35 -7.46
CA GLU A 58 -3.53 -2.06 -6.80
C GLU A 58 -3.38 -0.55 -6.51
N VAL A 59 -3.75 0.30 -7.46
CA VAL A 59 -3.71 1.75 -7.29
C VAL A 59 -4.73 2.18 -6.22
N HIS A 60 -5.93 1.62 -6.25
CA HIS A 60 -6.95 1.86 -5.23
C HIS A 60 -6.47 1.45 -3.83
N ASP A 61 -5.93 0.24 -3.69
CA ASP A 61 -5.45 -0.27 -2.41
C ASP A 61 -4.30 0.58 -1.85
N ILE A 62 -3.38 1.05 -2.71
CA ILE A 62 -2.28 1.95 -2.31
C ILE A 62 -2.86 3.29 -1.83
N SER A 63 -3.87 3.81 -2.54
CA SER A 63 -4.52 5.07 -2.19
C SER A 63 -5.20 4.98 -0.83
N VAL A 64 -5.94 3.91 -0.57
CA VAL A 64 -6.56 3.62 0.72
C VAL A 64 -5.52 3.48 1.84
N ALA A 65 -4.41 2.78 1.58
CA ALA A 65 -3.33 2.61 2.56
C ALA A 65 -2.63 3.94 2.91
N LEU A 66 -2.52 4.86 1.96
CA LEU A 66 -1.97 6.20 2.17
C LEU A 66 -3.00 7.21 2.71
N GLY A 67 -4.29 6.84 2.75
CA GLY A 67 -5.38 7.73 3.16
C GLY A 67 -5.63 8.86 2.16
N ILE A 68 -5.34 8.65 0.88
CA ILE A 68 -5.59 9.61 -0.20
C ILE A 68 -6.81 9.17 -1.01
N ASP A 69 -7.61 10.13 -1.44
CA ASP A 69 -8.66 9.91 -2.43
C ASP A 69 -8.08 10.20 -3.82
N PRO A 70 -7.94 9.21 -4.71
CA PRO A 70 -7.32 9.39 -6.00
C PRO A 70 -8.19 10.18 -7.00
N ASP A 71 -9.46 10.45 -6.68
CA ASP A 71 -10.40 11.24 -7.51
C ASP A 71 -10.61 12.68 -6.99
N SER A 72 -9.86 13.09 -5.96
CA SER A 72 -9.93 14.44 -5.34
C SER A 72 -8.93 15.44 -5.91
#